data_AF-A0A7X0DZR0-F1
#
_entry.id   AF-A0A7X0DZR0-F1
#
_cell.length_a   1.000
_cell.length_b   1.000
_cell.length_c   1.000
_cell.angle_alpha   90.00
_cell.angle_beta   90.00
_cell.angle_gamma   90.00
#
_symmetry.space_group_name_H-M   'P 1'
#
loop_
_entity.id
_entity.type
_entity.pdbx_description
1 polymer ?
#
loop_
_entity_poly.entity_id
_entity_poly.type
_entity_poly.pdbx_seq_one_letter_code
_entity_poly.pdbx_strand_id
1 'polypeptide(L)' 'MELVIDFDKIKDPSKREWLINSLKLMHISFQTTEKPQTLAQYNHDLEKGDAEIDRGEFTTAADLKAEAGKW' A
#
# COMPACT_ATOMS: atom_id res chain seq x y z
N MET A 1 -19.48 1.47 17.46
CA MET A 1 -18.40 0.52 17.78
C MET A 1 -17.33 0.73 16.73
N GLU A 2 -16.11 1.04 17.15
CA GLU A 2 -14.98 1.30 16.25
C GLU A 2 -14.21 -0.01 16.04
N LEU A 3 -14.05 -0.44 14.80
CA LEU A 3 -13.48 -1.75 14.47
C LEU A 3 -11.96 -1.61 14.33
N VAL A 4 -11.18 -2.24 15.22
CA VAL A 4 -9.71 -2.18 15.17
C VAL A 4 -9.18 -3.41 14.44
N ILE A 5 -8.44 -3.20 13.35
CA ILE A 5 -7.92 -4.28 12.50
C ILE A 5 -6.40 -4.25 12.49
N ASP A 6 -5.80 -5.42 12.75
CA ASP A 6 -4.38 -5.68 12.58
C ASP A 6 -4.14 -6.28 11.20
N PHE A 7 -3.74 -5.42 10.25
CA PHE A 7 -3.49 -5.86 8.88
C PHE A 7 -2.22 -6.69 8.72
N ASP A 8 -1.27 -6.63 9.65
CA ASP A 8 -0.05 -7.46 9.59
C ASP A 8 -0.38 -8.95 9.74
N LYS A 9 -1.53 -9.29 10.34
CA LYS A 9 -2.03 -10.67 10.43
C LYS A 9 -2.64 -11.18 9.12
N ILE A 10 -2.96 -10.30 8.17
CA ILE A 10 -3.52 -10.66 6.88
C ILE A 10 -2.37 -10.76 5.86
N LYS A 11 -1.73 -11.91 5.81
CA LYS A 11 -0.55 -12.17 4.94
C LYS A 11 -0.86 -12.13 3.43
N ASP A 12 -2.13 -12.29 3.07
CA ASP A 12 -2.59 -12.34 1.69
C ASP A 12 -3.04 -10.93 1.24
N PRO A 13 -2.34 -10.28 0.29
CA PRO A 13 -2.65 -8.92 -0.14
C PRO A 13 -4.07 -8.79 -0.70
N SER A 14 -4.53 -9.77 -1.46
CA SER A 14 -5.86 -9.78 -2.07
C SER A 14 -6.96 -9.84 -1.02
N LYS A 15 -6.75 -10.58 0.08
CA LYS A 15 -7.70 -10.63 1.21
C LYS A 15 -7.72 -9.33 2.00
N ARG A 16 -6.57 -8.68 2.18
CA ARG A 16 -6.47 -7.36 2.82
C ARG A 16 -7.25 -6.32 2.02
N GLU A 17 -7.05 -6.30 0.71
CA GLU A 17 -7.72 -5.37 -0.20
C GLU A 17 -9.23 -5.59 -0.26
N TRP A 18 -9.67 -6.85 -0.37
CA TRP A 18 -11.08 -7.21 -0.32
C TRP A 18 -11.77 -6.71 0.96
N LEU A 19 -11.15 -6.93 2.13
CA LEU A 19 -11.69 -6.50 3.41
C LEU A 19 -11.83 -4.98 3.51
N ILE A 20 -10.80 -4.24 3.08
CA ILE A 20 -10.83 -2.76 3.07
C ILE A 20 -11.97 -2.25 2.18
N ASN A 21 -12.10 -2.80 0.97
CA ASN A 21 -13.12 -2.39 0.02
C ASN A 21 -14.53 -2.70 0.53
N SER A 22 -14.74 -3.87 1.13
CA SER A 22 -16.03 -4.22 1.74
C SER A 22 -16.40 -3.30 2.91
N LEU A 23 -15.46 -2.98 3.79
CA LEU A 23 -15.72 -2.09 4.94
C LEU A 23 -16.06 -0.66 4.48
N LYS A 24 -15.36 -0.16 3.45
CA LYS A 24 -15.67 1.13 2.82
C LYS A 24 -17.06 1.14 2.20
N LEU A 25 -17.43 0.08 1.45
CA LEU A 25 -18.76 -0.06 0.84
C LEU A 25 -19.88 -0.08 1.89
N MET A 26 -19.64 -0.69 3.05
CA MET A 26 -20.61 -0.76 4.14
C MET A 26 -20.61 0.48 5.04
N HIS A 27 -19.80 1.50 4.73
CA HIS A 27 -19.61 2.70 5.56
C HIS A 27 -19.23 2.38 7.03
N ILE A 28 -18.52 1.27 7.25
CA ILE A 28 -18.05 0.87 8.57
C ILE A 28 -16.72 1.57 8.83
N SER A 29 -16.69 2.42 9.86
CA SER A 29 -15.45 3.05 10.31
C SER A 29 -14.55 2.02 11.00
N PHE A 30 -13.30 1.94 10.56
CA PHE A 30 -12.29 1.06 11.14
C PHE A 30 -10.98 1.82 11.37
N GLN A 31 -10.24 1.41 12.39
CA GLN A 31 -8.89 1.87 12.65
C GLN A 31 -7.91 0.76 12.32
N THR A 32 -6.79 1.12 11.73
CA THR A 32 -5.70 0.20 11.46
C THR A 32 -4.70 0.28 12.60
N THR A 33 -4.24 -0.89 13.06
CA THR A 33 -3.07 -0.98 13.95
C THR A 33 -1.81 -1.21 13.12
N GLU A 34 -1.64 -0.39 12.08
CA GLU A 34 -0.40 -0.44 11.30
C GLU A 34 0.75 -0.09 12.23
N LYS A 35 1.76 -0.96 12.27
CA LYS A 35 2.96 -0.69 13.05
C LYS A 35 3.61 0.56 12.48
N PRO A 36 3.93 1.56 13.32
CA PRO A 36 4.75 2.67 12.90
C PRO A 36 6.06 2.13 12.30
N GLN A 37 6.41 2.65 11.13
CA GLN A 37 7.69 2.34 10.52
C GLN A 37 8.81 2.83 11.44
N THR A 38 9.81 1.98 11.67
CA THR A 38 11.01 2.39 12.40
C THR A 38 11.89 3.29 11.53
N LEU A 39 12.70 4.15 12.16
CA LEU A 39 13.62 5.02 11.42
C LEU A 39 14.57 4.22 10.52
N ALA A 40 15.01 3.03 10.97
CA ALA A 40 15.86 2.15 10.18
C ALA A 40 15.14 1.61 8.93
N GLN A 41 13.87 1.21 9.05
CA GLN A 41 13.07 0.79 7.90
C GLN A 41 12.83 1.95 6.93
N TYR A 42 12.59 3.15 7.45
CA TYR A 42 12.41 4.34 6.62
C TYR A 42 13.65 4.66 5.79
N ASN A 43 14.82 4.67 6.43
CA ASN A 43 16.08 4.91 5.71
C ASN A 43 16.35 3.82 4.67
N HIS A 44 16.07 2.55 5.00
CA HIS A 44 16.25 1.46 4.04
C HIS A 44 15.32 1.58 2.82
N ASP A 45 14.06 1.96 3.02
CA ASP A 45 13.11 2.17 1.93
C ASP A 45 13.53 3.34 1.04
N LEU A 46 14.10 4.41 1.62
CA LEU A 46 14.67 5.52 0.85
C LEU A 46 15.85 5.07 0.00
N GLU A 47 16.83 4.37 0.58
CA GLU A 47 18.00 3.85 -0.15
C GLU A 47 17.57 2.92 -1.30
N LYS A 48 16.55 2.09 -1.06
CA LYS A 48 16.00 1.21 -2.08
C LYS A 48 15.34 2.01 -3.22
N GLY A 49 14.55 3.02 -2.87
CA GLY A 49 13.90 3.91 -3.84
C GLY A 49 14.91 4.67 -4.70
N ASP A 50 15.96 5.22 -4.09
CA ASP A 50 17.05 5.88 -4.81
C ASP A 50 17.73 4.92 -5.79
N ALA A 51 18.01 3.68 -5.34
CA ALA A 51 18.60 2.66 -6.21
C ALA A 51 17.66 2.21 -7.35
N GLU A 52 16.33 2.21 -7.14
CA GLU A 52 15.34 1.94 -8.21
C GLU A 52 15.33 3.07 -9.25
N ILE A 53 15.41 4.33 -8.82
CA ILE A 53 15.52 5.49 -9.71
C ILE A 53 16.79 5.42 -10.55
N ASP A 54 17.95 5.16 -9.92
CA ASP A 54 19.24 5.05 -10.60
C ASP A 54 19.26 3.92 -11.64
N ARG A 55 18.52 2.83 -11.38
CA ARG A 55 18.38 1.69 -12.30
C ARG A 55 17.34 1.92 -13.40
N GLY A 56 16.56 3.00 -13.34
CA GLY A 56 15.45 3.25 -14.27
C GLY A 56 14.25 2.32 -14.03
N GLU A 57 14.17 1.68 -12.86
CA GLU A 57 13.10 0.75 -12.46
C GLU A 57 11.91 1.52 -11.86
N PHE A 58 11.47 2.60 -12.50
CA PHE A 58 10.35 3.43 -12.05
C PHE A 58 9.29 3.57 -13.14
N THR A 59 8.03 3.69 -12.71
CA THR A 59 6.91 3.95 -13.60
C THR A 59 6.57 5.43 -13.56
N THR A 60 6.61 6.11 -14.71
CA THR A 60 6.23 7.52 -14.78
C THR A 60 4.71 7.68 -14.85
N ALA A 61 4.23 8.90 -14.59
CA ALA A 61 2.83 9.25 -14.82
C ALA A 61 2.40 9.05 -16.29
N ALA A 62 3.33 9.18 -17.24
CA ALA A 62 3.07 8.91 -18.65
C ALA A 62 2.87 7.40 -18.91
N ASP A 63 3.69 6.55 -18.27
CA ASP A 63 3.58 5.09 -18.37
C ASP A 63 2.25 4.60 -17.78
N LEU A 64 1.84 5.14 -16.62
CA LEU A 64 0.53 4.84 -16.02
C LEU A 64 -0.63 5.25 -16.93
N LYS A 65 -0.54 6.42 -17.57
CA LYS A 65 -1.56 6.89 -18.51
C LYS A 65 -1.64 6.02 -19.75
N ALA A 66 -0.50 5.54 -20.26
CA ALA A 66 -0.44 4.63 -21.38
C ALA A 66 -1.03 3.25 -21.04
N GLU A 67 -0.75 2.73 -19.85
CA GLU A 67 -1.30 1.45 -19.38
C GLU A 67 -2.81 1.53 -19.14
N ALA A 68 -3.29 2.62 -18.53
CA ALA A 68 -4.72 2.85 -18.31
C ALA A 68 -5.51 2.98 -19.63
N GLY A 69 -4.87 3.44 -20.71
CA GLY A 69 -5.49 3.51 -22.04
C GLY A 69 -5.65 2.17 -22.75
N LYS A 70 -5.07 1.08 -22.22
CA LYS A 70 -5.23 -0.29 -22.76
C LYS A 70 -6.46 -1.02 -22.21
N TRP A 71 -7.12 -0.45 -21.20
CA TRP A 71 -8.33 -0.96 -20.56
C TRP A 71 -9.57 -0.29 -21.14
#